data_AF-A0AA96XHU4-F1
#
_entry.id   AF-A0AA96XHU4-F1
#
_cell.length_a   1.000
_cell.length_b   1.000
_cell.length_c   1.000
_cell.angle_alpha   90.00
_cell.angle_beta   90.00
_cell.angle_gamma   90.00
#
_symmetry.space_group_name_H-M   'P 1'
#
loop_
_entity.id
_entity.type
_entity.pdbx_description
1 polymer ?
#
loop_
_entity_poly.entity_id
_entity_poly.type
_entity_poly.pdbx_seq_one_letter_code
_entity_poly.pdbx_strand_id
1 'polypeptide(L)'
;MSASVDLADFLPAYLAEAEELLGVGHRQLLAMEASIRRGLPHPRAVRELFRAVHTIKGLSAMVDVEPIVDIAHWMETCLRHADRAGAACPRPAWSR
;
A
#
# COMPACT_ATOMS: atom_id res chain seq x y z
N MET A 1 25.02 -20.37 20.89
CA MET A 1 23.67 -20.06 21.37
C MET A 1 23.15 -18.92 20.52
N SER A 2 22.53 -19.23 19.37
CA SER A 2 21.79 -18.22 18.61
C SER A 2 20.48 -18.02 19.37
N ALA A 3 20.27 -16.85 19.96
CA ALA A 3 18.96 -16.53 20.52
C ALA A 3 17.97 -16.61 19.36
N SER A 4 16.98 -17.52 19.44
CA SER A 4 15.88 -17.48 18.50
C SER A 4 15.16 -16.17 18.76
N VAL A 5 15.21 -15.30 17.77
CA VAL A 5 14.44 -14.06 17.73
C VAL A 5 12.96 -14.46 17.84
N ASP A 6 12.29 -14.09 18.93
CA ASP A 6 10.87 -14.44 19.14
C ASP A 6 10.00 -13.44 18.38
N LEU A 7 9.07 -13.95 17.57
CA LEU A 7 8.06 -13.15 16.86
C LEU A 7 7.32 -12.21 17.81
N ALA A 8 7.09 -12.62 19.06
CA ALA A 8 6.44 -11.80 20.08
C ALA A 8 7.15 -10.46 20.32
N ASP A 9 8.48 -10.39 20.12
CA ASP A 9 9.26 -9.16 20.30
C ASP A 9 9.08 -8.17 19.13
N PHE A 10 8.74 -8.68 17.93
CA PHE A 10 8.61 -7.86 16.71
C PHE A 10 7.17 -7.46 16.43
N LEU A 11 6.21 -8.27 16.89
CA LEU A 11 4.80 -8.07 16.61
C LEU A 11 4.28 -6.67 17.02
N PRO A 12 4.63 -6.09 18.19
CA PRO A 12 4.18 -4.75 18.54
C PRO A 12 4.70 -3.66 17.59
N ALA A 13 5.97 -3.73 17.21
CA ALA A 13 6.57 -2.78 16.28
C ALA A 13 5.99 -2.94 14.87
N TYR A 14 5.80 -4.18 14.42
CA TYR A 14 5.13 -4.50 13.16
C TYR A 14 3.72 -3.90 13.10
N LEU A 15 2.90 -4.10 14.13
CA LEU A 15 1.53 -3.60 14.16
C LEU A 15 1.48 -2.07 14.17
N ALA A 16 2.34 -1.42 14.96
CA ALA A 16 2.41 0.04 15.01
C ALA A 16 2.80 0.64 13.66
N GLU A 17 3.83 0.09 13.01
CA GLU A 17 4.28 0.55 11.70
C GLU A 17 3.23 0.26 10.61
N ALA A 18 2.59 -0.91 10.64
CA ALA A 18 1.51 -1.24 9.72
C ALA A 18 0.35 -0.24 9.84
N GLU A 19 -0.04 0.16 11.06
CA GLU A 19 -1.08 1.16 11.29
C GLU A 19 -0.70 2.53 10.73
N GLU A 20 0.54 2.98 10.93
CA GLU A 20 1.03 4.24 10.37
C GLU A 20 0.99 4.22 8.83
N LEU A 21 1.48 3.13 8.22
CA LEU A 21 1.52 2.95 6.77
C LEU A 21 0.11 2.84 6.17
N LEU A 22 -0.83 2.18 6.85
CA LEU A 22 -2.24 2.18 6.46
C LEU A 22 -2.84 3.60 6.53
N GLY A 23 -2.46 4.39 7.53
CA GLY A 23 -2.81 5.80 7.63
C GLY A 23 -2.25 6.62 6.46
N VAL A 24 -1.00 6.39 6.06
CA VAL A 24 -0.42 6.98 4.83
C VAL A 24 -1.24 6.58 3.62
N GLY A 25 -1.52 5.28 3.45
CA GLY A 25 -2.27 4.74 2.32
C GLY A 25 -3.65 5.37 2.19
N HIS A 26 -4.39 5.49 3.30
CA HIS A 26 -5.68 6.16 3.35
C HIS A 26 -5.60 7.61 2.85
N ARG A 27 -4.63 8.40 3.35
CA ARG A 27 -4.45 9.79 2.92
C ARG A 27 -4.16 9.91 1.42
N GLN A 28 -3.33 9.01 0.88
CA GLN A 28 -3.02 9.01 -0.54
C GLN A 28 -4.21 8.61 -1.41
N LEU A 29 -5.02 7.64 -0.98
CA LEU A 29 -6.25 7.26 -1.67
C LEU A 29 -7.24 8.42 -1.76
N LEU A 30 -7.45 9.15 -0.65
CA LEU A 30 -8.32 10.34 -0.65
C LEU A 30 -7.77 11.45 -1.55
N ALA A 31 -6.46 11.69 -1.53
CA ALA A 31 -5.82 12.68 -2.41
C ALA A 31 -6.01 12.31 -3.89
N MET A 32 -5.81 11.03 -4.24
CA MET A 32 -6.06 10.51 -5.59
C MET A 32 -7.51 10.71 -6.01
N GLU A 33 -8.46 10.33 -5.15
CA GLU A 33 -9.89 10.47 -5.41
C GLU A 33 -10.27 11.95 -5.68
N ALA A 34 -9.79 12.87 -4.84
CA ALA A 34 -10.03 14.29 -5.01
C ALA A 34 -9.46 14.85 -6.33
N SER A 35 -8.26 14.41 -6.74
CA SER A 35 -7.66 14.80 -8.00
C SER A 35 -8.38 14.21 -9.22
N ILE A 36 -8.76 12.93 -9.15
CA ILE A 36 -9.53 12.25 -10.21
C ILE A 36 -10.88 12.95 -10.43
N ARG A 37 -11.59 13.34 -9.36
CA ARG A 37 -12.83 14.11 -9.47
C ARG A 37 -12.67 15.45 -10.18
N ARG A 38 -11.47 16.04 -10.13
CA ARG A 38 -11.12 17.28 -10.84
C ARG A 38 -10.55 17.04 -12.24
N GLY A 39 -10.47 15.79 -12.69
CA GLY A 39 -9.85 15.42 -13.96
C GLY A 39 -8.34 15.64 -14.00
N LEU A 40 -7.68 15.73 -12.84
CA LEU A 40 -6.24 15.97 -12.73
C LEU A 40 -5.50 14.69 -12.33
N PRO A 41 -4.39 14.34 -13.01
CA PRO A 41 -3.56 13.23 -12.58
C PRO A 41 -2.83 13.57 -11.27
N HIS A 42 -2.62 12.58 -10.40
CA HIS A 42 -1.89 12.77 -9.14
C HIS A 42 -0.84 11.66 -8.92
N PRO A 43 0.19 11.56 -9.80
CA PRO A 43 1.12 10.44 -9.81
C PRO A 43 1.99 10.37 -8.55
N ARG A 44 2.18 11.48 -7.85
CA ARG A 44 2.86 11.48 -6.53
C ARG A 44 2.10 10.62 -5.52
N ALA A 45 0.77 10.73 -5.44
CA ALA A 45 0.00 9.95 -4.47
C ALA A 45 0.01 8.46 -4.78
N VAL A 46 -0.02 8.10 -6.06
CA VAL A 46 0.16 6.70 -6.50
C VAL A 46 1.50 6.15 -6.03
N ARG A 47 2.59 6.90 -6.20
CA ARG A 47 3.93 6.48 -5.75
C ARG A 47 4.07 6.39 -4.24
N GLU A 48 3.52 7.34 -3.49
CA GLU A 48 3.56 7.27 -2.02
C GLU A 48 2.70 6.10 -1.49
N LEU A 49 1.54 5.84 -2.10
CA LEU A 49 0.73 4.66 -1.77
C LEU A 49 1.47 3.36 -2.10
N PHE A 50 2.15 3.30 -3.26
CA PHE A 50 2.98 2.15 -3.63
C PHE A 50 4.07 1.88 -2.59
N ARG A 51 4.78 2.92 -2.13
CA ARG A 51 5.82 2.77 -1.09
C ARG A 51 5.24 2.26 0.22
N ALA A 52 4.09 2.79 0.66
CA ALA A 52 3.45 2.32 1.89
C ALA A 52 3.11 0.83 1.82
N VAL A 53 2.49 0.40 0.71
CA VAL A 53 2.16 -1.01 0.46
C VAL A 53 3.42 -1.88 0.36
N HIS A 54 4.48 -1.38 -0.29
CA HIS A 54 5.74 -2.09 -0.43
C HIS A 54 6.41 -2.35 0.94
N THR A 55 6.39 -1.34 1.82
CA THR A 55 6.90 -1.49 3.19
C THR A 55 6.05 -2.47 3.99
N ILE A 56 4.71 -2.39 3.92
CA ILE A 56 3.82 -3.38 4.57
C ILE A 56 4.13 -4.80 4.11
N LYS A 57 4.34 -5.02 2.81
CA LYS A 57 4.72 -6.33 2.26
C LYS A 57 6.02 -6.84 2.86
N GLY A 58 7.06 -6.00 2.88
CA GLY A 58 8.37 -6.35 3.42
C GLY A 58 8.30 -6.69 4.91
N LEU A 59 7.59 -5.87 5.68
CA LEU A 59 7.38 -6.10 7.11
C LEU A 59 6.58 -7.40 7.36
N SER A 60 5.52 -7.65 6.59
CA SER A 60 4.70 -8.87 6.71
C SER A 60 5.49 -10.13 6.39
N ALA A 61 6.41 -10.06 5.41
CA ALA A 61 7.31 -11.16 5.09
C ALA A 61 8.34 -11.41 6.21
N MET A 62 8.77 -10.39 6.94
CA MET A 62 9.68 -10.55 8.09
C MET A 62 9.02 -11.23 9.29
N VAL A 63 7.69 -11.16 9.40
CA VAL A 63 6.90 -11.78 10.48
C VAL A 63 6.10 -13.01 10.02
N ASP A 64 6.43 -13.56 8.85
CA ASP A 64 5.80 -14.75 8.23
C ASP A 64 4.27 -14.67 8.07
N VAL A 65 3.74 -13.49 7.78
CA VAL A 65 2.29 -13.28 7.50
C VAL A 65 2.02 -13.28 5.99
N GLU A 66 2.14 -14.46 5.38
CA GLU A 66 2.01 -14.67 3.93
C GLU A 66 0.72 -14.11 3.30
N PRO A 67 -0.48 -14.23 3.92
CA PRO A 67 -1.70 -13.67 3.32
C PRO A 67 -1.64 -12.16 3.07
N ILE A 68 -0.92 -11.41 3.92
CA ILE A 68 -0.75 -9.96 3.74
C ILE A 68 0.28 -9.68 2.64
N VAL A 69 1.32 -10.50 2.54
CA VAL A 69 2.32 -10.42 1.46
C VAL A 69 1.64 -10.55 0.10
N ASP A 70 0.75 -11.54 -0.06
CA ASP A 70 -0.02 -11.77 -1.27
C ASP A 70 -0.90 -10.58 -1.64
N ILE A 71 -1.69 -10.08 -0.68
CA ILE A 71 -2.57 -8.92 -0.90
C ILE A 71 -1.74 -7.69 -1.32
N ALA A 72 -0.64 -7.42 -0.62
CA ALA A 72 0.22 -6.29 -0.92
C ALA A 72 0.87 -6.42 -2.30
N HIS A 73 1.23 -7.63 -2.74
CA HIS A 73 1.70 -7.89 -4.10
C HIS A 73 0.66 -7.51 -5.15
N TRP A 74 -0.59 -7.94 -4.98
CA TRP A 74 -1.69 -7.58 -5.89
C TRP A 74 -1.89 -6.06 -5.94
N MET A 75 -1.89 -5.40 -4.78
CA MET A 75 -2.00 -3.94 -4.68
C MET A 75 -0.84 -3.23 -5.40
N GLU A 76 0.41 -3.64 -5.19
CA GLU A 76 1.58 -3.11 -5.91
C GLU A 76 1.41 -3.21 -7.43
N THR A 77 0.86 -4.32 -7.91
CA THR A 77 0.62 -4.53 -9.34
C THR A 77 -0.40 -3.54 -9.88
N CYS A 78 -1.54 -3.38 -9.21
CA CYS A 78 -2.54 -2.37 -9.56
C CYS A 78 -1.96 -0.95 -9.58
N LEU A 79 -1.13 -0.60 -8.60
CA LEU A 79 -0.51 0.73 -8.50
C LEU A 79 0.53 0.97 -9.59
N ARG A 80 1.31 -0.05 -9.98
CA ARG A 80 2.21 0.03 -11.15
C ARG A 80 1.44 0.29 -12.44
N HIS A 81 0.28 -0.34 -12.61
CA HIS A 81 -0.59 -0.05 -13.76
C HIS A 81 -1.11 1.39 -13.72
N ALA A 82 -1.56 1.87 -12.56
CA ALA A 82 -2.04 3.25 -12.39
C ALA A 82 -0.94 4.29 -12.67
N ASP A 83 0.30 4.08 -12.17
CA ASP A 83 1.41 5.01 -12.39
C ASP A 83 1.80 5.08 -13.88
N ARG A 84 1.85 3.92 -14.56
CA ARG A 84 2.10 3.85 -16.02
C ARG A 84 1.00 4.51 -16.86
N ALA A 85 -0.24 4.47 -16.39
CA ALA A 85 -1.37 5.15 -17.03
C ALA A 85 -1.39 6.67 -16.74
N GLY A 86 -0.35 7.24 -16.12
CA GLY A 86 -0.27 8.65 -15.77
C GLY A 86 -1.19 9.03 -14.60
N ALA A 87 -1.48 8.09 -13.69
CA ALA A 87 -2.46 8.22 -12.62
C ALA A 87 -3.92 8.44 -13.11
N ALA A 88 -4.20 8.13 -14.38
CA ALA A 88 -5.58 8.00 -14.85
C ALA A 88 -6.15 6.67 -14.36
N CYS A 89 -6.95 6.70 -13.30
CA CYS A 89 -7.81 5.57 -12.98
C CYS A 89 -8.92 5.52 -14.04
N PRO A 90 -9.04 4.46 -14.85
CA PRO A 90 -10.16 4.34 -15.78
C PRO A 90 -11.46 4.39 -14.97
N ARG A 91 -12.37 5.30 -15.33
CA ARG A 91 -13.69 5.36 -14.70
C ARG A 91 -14.31 3.96 -14.79
N PRO A 92 -14.74 3.35 -13.67
CA PRO A 92 -15.38 2.05 -13.73
C PRO A 92 -16.64 2.14 -14.58
N ALA A 93 -16.82 1.15 -15.47
CA ALA A 93 -17.96 1.07 -16.38
C ALA A 93 -19.32 0.93 -15.66
N TRP A 94 -19.32 0.64 -14.35
CA TRP A 94 -20.52 0.55 -13.51
C TRP A 94 -21.01 1.90 -12.97
N SER A 95 -20.41 3.03 -13.36
CA SER A 95 -20.85 4.38 -12.96
C SER A 95 -21.95 5.00 -13.86
N ARG A 96 -22.79 4.16 -14.48
CA ARG A 96 -24.03 4.59 -15.14
C ARG A 96 -25.24 3.99 -14.44
#